data_AF-A0A7I8EWS5-F1
#
_entry.id   AF-A0A7I8EWS5-F1
#
_cell.length_a   1.000
_cell.length_b   1.000
_cell.length_c   1.000
_cell.angle_alpha   90.00
_cell.angle_beta   90.00
_cell.angle_gamma   90.00
#
_symmetry.space_group_name_H-M   'P 1'
#
loop_
_entity.id
_entity.type
_entity.pdbx_description
1 polymer ?
#
loop_
_entity_poly.entity_id
_entity_poly.type
_entity_poly.pdbx_seq_one_letter_code
_entity_poly.pdbx_strand_id
1 'polypeptide(L)'
;MGQSRGCLTNTILFLIIVFIPVVGHIIETVFLLEDDHSPLGKVLWLVLIWAVPFVGPLLYLLFGQRPVRHAPISFGQSSYVPPQQQYYQH
;
A
#
# COMPACT_ATOMS: atom_id res chain seq x y z
N MET A 1 4.08 26.75 -5.88
CA MET A 1 2.88 26.21 -5.20
C MET A 1 2.52 24.84 -5.80
N GLY A 2 3.19 23.76 -5.39
CA GLY A 2 2.94 22.41 -5.93
C GLY A 2 2.93 21.29 -4.88
N GLN A 3 3.25 21.62 -3.62
CA GLN A 3 3.49 20.65 -2.55
C GLN A 3 2.20 20.21 -1.83
N SER A 4 1.14 21.02 -1.89
CA SER A 4 -0.16 20.72 -1.25
C SER A 4 -1.01 19.68 -2.01
N ARG A 5 -0.87 19.60 -3.34
CA ARG A 5 -1.65 18.66 -4.16
C ARG A 5 -1.26 17.20 -3.90
N GLY A 6 0.04 16.92 -3.76
CA GLY A 6 0.54 15.59 -3.43
C GLY A 6 0.11 15.13 -2.03
N CYS A 7 0.10 16.05 -1.05
CA CYS A 7 -0.29 15.71 0.33
C CYS A 7 -1.78 15.33 0.44
N LEU A 8 -2.67 16.14 -0.14
CA LEU A 8 -4.11 15.87 -0.11
C LEU A 8 -4.44 14.57 -0.87
N THR A 9 -3.88 14.39 -2.07
CA THR A 9 -4.11 13.18 -2.87
C THR A 9 -3.59 11.92 -2.16
N ASN A 10 -2.40 11.94 -1.58
CA ASN A 10 -1.87 10.80 -0.83
C ASN A 10 -2.71 10.49 0.41
N THR A 11 -3.19 11.52 1.11
CA THR A 11 -4.08 11.34 2.27
C THR A 11 -5.40 10.70 1.85
N ILE A 12 -6.02 11.18 0.77
CA ILE A 12 -7.27 10.60 0.25
C ILE A 12 -7.05 9.16 -0.21
N LEU A 13 -5.96 8.89 -0.95
CA LEU A 13 -5.62 7.53 -1.37
C LEU A 13 -5.40 6.61 -0.17
N PHE A 14 -4.70 7.07 0.87
CA PHE A 14 -4.52 6.31 2.10
C PHE A 14 -5.86 5.99 2.77
N LEU A 15 -6.75 6.98 2.90
CA LEU A 15 -8.08 6.78 3.46
C LEU A 15 -8.89 5.77 2.65
N ILE A 16 -8.88 5.88 1.31
CA ILE A 16 -9.56 4.94 0.43
C ILE A 16 -9.02 3.51 0.62
N ILE A 17 -7.69 3.35 0.61
CA ILE A 17 -7.02 2.05 0.74
C ILE A 17 -7.30 1.40 2.10
N VAL A 18 -7.47 2.18 3.16
CA VAL A 18 -7.74 1.65 4.51
C VAL A 18 -9.24 1.45 4.75
N PHE A 19 -10.08 2.44 4.42
CA PHE A 19 -11.50 2.42 4.76
C PHE A 19 -12.34 1.55 3.83
N ILE A 20 -12.05 1.50 2.52
CA ILE A 20 -12.84 0.67 1.60
C ILE A 20 -12.80 -0.81 1.98
N PRO A 21 -11.63 -1.42 2.27
CA PRO A 21 -11.59 -2.80 2.74
C PRO A 21 -12.36 -2.98 4.03
N VAL A 22 -12.19 -2.09 5.01
CA VAL A 22 -12.87 -2.20 6.31
C VAL A 22 -14.39 -2.17 6.16
N VAL A 23 -14.92 -1.22 5.37
CA VAL A 23 -16.36 -1.13 5.10
C VAL A 23 -16.83 -2.37 4.32
N GLY A 24 -16.06 -2.82 3.33
CA GLY A 24 -16.35 -4.04 2.57
C GLY A 24 -16.47 -5.26 3.48
N HIS A 25 -15.53 -5.46 4.42
CA HIS A 25 -15.55 -6.58 5.36
C HIS A 25 -16.78 -6.55 6.28
N ILE A 26 -17.22 -5.37 6.72
CA ILE A 26 -18.41 -5.23 7.57
C ILE A 26 -19.68 -5.60 6.79
N ILE A 27 -19.84 -5.08 5.56
CA ILE A 27 -21.01 -5.39 4.74
C ILE A 27 -21.03 -6.88 4.41
N GLU A 28 -19.89 -7.45 4.00
CA GLU A 28 -19.80 -8.85 3.62
C GLU A 28 -20.03 -9.80 4.79
N THR A 29 -19.56 -9.46 6.00
CA THR A 29 -19.88 -10.24 7.20
C THR A 29 -21.37 -10.21 7.54
N VAL A 30 -22.04 -9.06 7.41
CA VAL A 30 -23.51 -8.99 7.59
C VAL A 30 -24.23 -9.82 6.53
N PHE A 31 -23.85 -9.67 5.26
CA PHE A 31 -24.47 -10.41 4.15
C PHE A 31 -24.31 -11.93 4.30
N LEU A 32 -23.11 -12.37 4.68
CA LEU A 32 -22.82 -13.79 4.91
C LEU A 32 -23.58 -14.37 6.11
N LEU A 33 -23.86 -13.55 7.13
CA LEU A 33 -24.67 -13.98 8.27
C LEU A 33 -26.14 -14.16 7.89
N GLU A 34 -26.68 -13.29 7.04
CA GLU A 34 -28.04 -13.36 6.52
C GLU A 34 -28.24 -14.47 5.47
N ASP A 35 -27.18 -14.85 4.76
CA ASP A 35 -27.25 -15.85 3.68
C ASP A 35 -27.52 -17.28 4.21
N ASP A 36 -28.28 -18.09 3.48
CA ASP A 36 -28.70 -19.45 3.87
C ASP A 36 -27.60 -20.50 3.61
N HIS A 37 -26.35 -20.15 3.90
CA HIS A 37 -25.22 -21.06 3.80
C HIS A 37 -25.10 -21.96 5.03
N SER A 38 -24.62 -23.20 4.80
CA SER A 38 -24.20 -24.07 5.90
C SER A 38 -23.16 -23.35 6.78
N PRO A 39 -23.15 -23.57 8.10
CA PRO A 39 -22.25 -22.85 9.02
C PRO A 39 -20.77 -23.04 8.67
N LEU A 40 -20.41 -24.22 8.15
CA LEU A 40 -19.06 -24.49 7.67
C LEU A 40 -18.73 -23.67 6.40
N GLY A 41 -19.70 -23.52 5.49
CA GLY A 41 -19.57 -22.70 4.29
C GLY A 41 -19.34 -21.23 4.63
N LYS A 42 -20.07 -20.70 5.62
CA LYS A 42 -19.86 -19.33 6.13
C LYS A 42 -18.44 -19.14 6.66
N VAL A 43 -17.96 -20.03 7.52
CA VAL A 43 -16.60 -19.92 8.08
C VAL A 43 -15.52 -19.97 7.00
N LEU A 44 -15.64 -20.87 6.02
CA LEU A 44 -14.69 -20.97 4.90
C LEU A 44 -14.64 -19.69 4.07
N TRP A 45 -15.81 -19.13 3.74
CA TRP A 45 -15.91 -17.89 2.99
C TRP A 45 -15.29 -16.70 3.75
N LEU A 46 -15.57 -16.62 5.04
CA LEU A 46 -15.05 -15.58 5.92
C LEU A 46 -13.52 -15.63 5.96
N VAL A 47 -12.92 -16.82 6.10
CA VAL A 47 -11.46 -17.00 6.05
C VAL A 47 -10.90 -16.58 4.68
N LEU A 48 -11.58 -16.91 3.59
CA LEU A 48 -11.13 -16.60 2.23
C LEU A 48 -11.07 -15.08 2.00
N ILE A 49 -12.13 -14.36 2.34
CA ILE A 49 -12.21 -12.89 2.27
C ILE A 49 -11.11 -12.24 3.08
N TRP A 50 -10.95 -12.67 4.33
CA TRP A 50 -9.96 -12.12 5.25
C TRP A 50 -8.52 -12.43 4.82
N ALA A 51 -8.29 -13.48 4.02
CA ALA A 51 -6.98 -13.80 3.47
C ALA A 51 -6.58 -12.92 2.27
N VAL A 52 -7.55 -12.44 1.46
CA VAL A 52 -7.30 -11.62 0.26
C VAL A 52 -6.37 -10.43 0.47
N PRO A 53 -6.51 -9.57 1.51
CA PRO A 53 -5.62 -8.42 1.69
C PRO A 53 -4.15 -8.81 1.91
N PHE A 54 -3.88 -10.05 2.33
CA PHE A 54 -2.52 -10.56 2.53
C PHE A 54 -1.93 -11.18 1.27
N VAL A 55 -2.76 -11.63 0.32
CA VAL A 55 -2.30 -12.28 -0.92
C VAL A 55 -1.43 -11.32 -1.74
N GLY A 56 -1.83 -10.07 -1.89
CA GLY A 56 -1.07 -9.06 -2.64
C GLY A 56 0.35 -8.84 -2.10
N PRO A 57 0.51 -8.48 -0.81
CA PRO A 57 1.83 -8.34 -0.18
C PRO A 57 2.65 -9.63 -0.22
N LEU A 58 2.05 -10.80 0.01
CA LEU A 58 2.76 -12.07 -0.05
C LEU A 58 3.29 -12.37 -1.46
N LEU A 59 2.47 -12.16 -2.49
CA LEU A 59 2.89 -12.31 -3.88
C LEU A 59 3.98 -11.30 -4.25
N TYR A 60 3.89 -10.06 -3.75
CA TYR A 60 4.92 -9.05 -3.94
C TYR A 60 6.25 -9.44 -3.29
N LEU A 61 6.22 -10.05 -2.10
CA LEU A 61 7.44 -10.53 -1.44
C LEU A 61 8.03 -11.75 -2.14
N LEU A 62 7.18 -12.69 -2.58
CA LEU A 62 7.61 -13.93 -3.24
C LEU A 62 8.17 -13.70 -4.65
N PHE A 63 7.54 -12.81 -5.43
CA PHE A 63 7.85 -12.62 -6.86
C PHE A 63 8.29 -11.21 -7.24
N GLY A 64 7.98 -10.21 -6.40
CA GLY A 64 8.15 -8.79 -6.68
C GLY A 64 9.44 -8.17 -6.15
N GLN A 65 10.27 -8.92 -5.40
CA GLN A 65 11.63 -8.51 -5.03
C GLN A 65 12.56 -8.53 -6.27
N ARG A 66 12.23 -7.74 -7.30
CA ARG A 66 13.24 -7.39 -8.30
C ARG A 66 14.24 -6.49 -7.60
N PRO A 67 15.54 -6.85 -7.50
CA PRO A 67 16.52 -5.97 -6.91
C PRO A 67 16.55 -4.70 -7.76
N VAL A 68 15.95 -3.65 -7.23
CA VAL A 68 16.07 -2.35 -7.84
C VAL A 68 17.53 -1.97 -7.66
N ARG A 69 18.27 -1.90 -8.77
CA ARG A 69 19.64 -1.37 -8.81
C ARG A 69 19.58 0.10 -8.43
N HIS A 70 19.36 0.38 -7.16
CA HIS A 70 19.40 1.71 -6.59
C HIS A 70 20.62 1.78 -5.68
N ALA A 71 21.37 2.86 -5.96
CA ALA A 71 22.65 3.20 -5.39
C ALA A 71 22.70 2.96 -3.87
N PRO A 72 23.88 2.58 -3.33
CA PRO A 72 24.04 2.27 -1.93
C PRO A 72 23.47 3.39 -1.05
N ILE A 73 22.50 3.01 -0.21
CA ILE A 73 21.86 3.87 0.77
C ILE A 73 22.96 4.27 1.77
N SER A 74 23.50 5.48 1.60
CA SER A 74 24.48 6.07 2.50
C SER A 74 23.73 6.77 3.63
N PHE A 75 23.49 6.04 4.71
CA PHE A 75 23.03 6.64 5.96
C PHE A 75 24.14 7.55 6.50
N GLY A 76 23.87 8.87 6.58
CA GLY A 76 24.76 9.83 7.24
C GLY A 76 25.29 11.01 6.42
N GLN A 77 24.79 11.27 5.20
CA GLN A 77 25.18 12.50 4.49
C GLN A 77 24.33 13.69 4.96
N SER A 78 24.87 14.46 5.89
CA SER A 78 24.42 15.80 6.27
C SER A 78 24.32 16.68 5.03
N SER A 79 23.16 17.28 4.80
CA SER A 79 22.89 18.19 3.68
C SER A 79 23.83 19.40 3.70
N TYR A 80 24.96 19.32 3.02
CA TYR A 80 25.70 20.46 2.52
C TYR A 80 26.07 20.20 1.07
N VAL A 81 25.17 20.58 0.16
CA VAL A 81 25.53 20.80 -1.25
C VAL A 81 25.92 22.28 -1.36
N PRO A 82 27.22 22.65 -1.31
CA PRO A 82 27.64 24.00 -1.64
C PRO A 82 27.36 24.28 -3.13
N PRO A 83 27.00 25.52 -3.50
CA PRO A 83 26.69 25.87 -4.88
C PRO A 83 27.99 26.06 -5.66
N GLN A 84 28.53 25.00 -6.25
CA GLN A 84 29.62 25.12 -7.22
C GLN A 84 29.54 24.05 -8.29
N GLN A 85 28.75 24.28 -9.35
CA GLN A 85 29.07 23.83 -10.73
C GLN A 85 28.44 24.78 -11.77
N GLN A 86 28.64 26.09 -11.58
CA GLN A 86 28.33 27.14 -12.56
C GLN A 86 29.54 27.45 -13.47
N TYR A 87 30.57 26.60 -13.52
CA TYR A 87 31.86 26.86 -14.18
C TYR A 87 32.20 25.88 -15.31
N TYR A 88 31.25 25.60 -16.20
CA TYR A 88 31.56 25.05 -17.53
C TYR A 88 30.90 25.91 -18.59
N GLN A 89 31.41 27.14 -18.68
CA GLN A 89 31.36 28.01 -19.85
C GLN A 89 32.80 28.07 -20.38
N HIS A 90 33.10 27.22 -21.35
CA HIS A 90 34.17 27.42 -22.33
C HIS A 90 33.73 26.76 -23.63
#